data_AF-A0A2E8TK66-F1
#
_entry.id   AF-A0A2E8TK66-F1
#
_cell.length_a   1.000
_cell.length_b   1.000
_cell.length_c   1.000
_cell.angle_alpha   90.00
_cell.angle_beta   90.00
_cell.angle_gamma   90.00
#
_symmetry.space_group_name_H-M   'P 1'
#
loop_
_entity.id
_entity.type
_entity.pdbx_description
1 polymer ?
#
loop_
_entity_poly.entity_id
_entity_poly.type
_entity_poly.pdbx_seq_one_letter_code
_entity_poly.pdbx_strand_id
1 'polypeptide(L)'
;MNFNYFEFVLDNLEAAGAIAGYVSISIIGFAVISFFAKQRNGSILNQLGPKNLHPIFGAFLGAIPGCGATIVIASLYKSNKISFGGLLAAFISTLGEGSFVLLGASEEADVAGNLKAYFIITLFGIIAGIIFGYIFDIIGFKINTQILSKDEKKITNNFSQKSCFSEFFTQKIGFKSILLMSLFLAPGSVMALWGASIKSIENLTFWVSVIFSVTCMIYYLVNKFSYKNHDCYSEYNNLKSTLLHAASDIAMVVTFVFVGLFISNFIIDIVVGAETFDSWMASSSYALILIAALIGLTPGCGGMISVAVAFIVIPNFPLSALIAASIATSGDGIFPLLGDNKKAGLFVSLIGFVIALIVGYLSLFLGF
;
A
#
# COMPACT_ATOMS: atom_id res chain seq x y z
N MET A 1 -28.95 -2.79 -16.25
CA MET A 1 -28.37 -4.01 -15.65
C MET A 1 -28.73 -4.02 -14.18
N ASN A 2 -29.16 -5.16 -13.61
CA ASN A 2 -29.44 -5.24 -12.17
C ASN A 2 -28.12 -5.37 -11.44
N PHE A 3 -27.67 -4.30 -10.80
CA PHE A 3 -26.44 -4.30 -10.01
C PHE A 3 -26.59 -5.23 -8.81
N ASN A 4 -25.82 -6.32 -8.78
CA ASN A 4 -25.84 -7.29 -7.70
C ASN A 4 -24.86 -6.86 -6.59
N TYR A 5 -25.38 -6.14 -5.59
CA TYR A 5 -24.57 -5.66 -4.46
C TYR A 5 -23.82 -6.76 -3.72
N PHE A 6 -24.38 -7.98 -3.66
CA PHE A 6 -23.75 -9.08 -2.93
C PHE A 6 -22.49 -9.59 -3.63
N GLU A 7 -22.58 -9.77 -4.94
CA GLU A 7 -21.46 -10.18 -5.78
C GLU A 7 -20.36 -9.12 -5.78
N PHE A 8 -20.73 -7.85 -5.95
CA PHE A 8 -19.79 -6.74 -5.84
C PHE A 8 -19.04 -6.72 -4.50
N VAL A 9 -19.73 -6.93 -3.37
CA VAL A 9 -19.08 -7.00 -2.06
C VAL A 9 -18.14 -8.20 -1.96
N LEU A 10 -18.55 -9.36 -2.46
CA LEU A 10 -17.74 -10.58 -2.43
C LEU A 10 -16.47 -10.44 -3.28
N ASP A 11 -16.58 -9.86 -4.48
CA ASP A 11 -15.43 -9.65 -5.37
C ASP A 11 -14.41 -8.71 -4.74
N ASN A 12 -14.87 -7.64 -4.09
CA ASN A 12 -13.98 -6.72 -3.37
C ASN A 12 -13.35 -7.36 -2.12
N LEU A 13 -14.08 -8.25 -1.42
CA LEU A 13 -13.53 -9.01 -0.28
C LEU A 13 -12.47 -10.02 -0.72
N GLU A 14 -12.71 -10.71 -1.85
CA GLU A 14 -11.78 -11.65 -2.43
C GLU A 14 -10.51 -10.94 -2.89
N ALA A 15 -10.65 -9.86 -3.67
CA ALA A 15 -9.52 -9.07 -4.16
C ALA A 15 -8.67 -8.52 -3.00
N ALA A 16 -9.31 -7.97 -1.95
CA ALA A 16 -8.61 -7.53 -0.76
C ALA A 16 -7.86 -8.68 -0.06
N GLY A 17 -8.42 -9.90 -0.05
CA GLY A 17 -7.82 -11.08 0.58
C GLY A 17 -6.65 -11.64 -0.22
N ALA A 18 -6.74 -11.60 -1.55
CA ALA A 18 -5.66 -11.99 -2.45
C ALA A 18 -4.45 -11.05 -2.29
N ILE A 19 -4.69 -9.73 -2.25
CA ILE A 19 -3.65 -8.71 -1.96
C ILE A 19 -3.08 -8.91 -0.56
N ALA A 20 -3.95 -9.20 0.42
CA ALA A 20 -3.55 -9.45 1.80
C ALA A 20 -2.53 -10.59 1.92
N GLY A 21 -2.62 -11.64 1.11
CA GLY A 21 -1.64 -12.73 1.08
C GLY A 21 -0.22 -12.22 0.83
N TYR A 22 -0.02 -11.39 -0.19
CA TYR A 22 1.28 -10.79 -0.51
C TYR A 22 1.74 -9.76 0.55
N VAL A 23 0.83 -8.88 0.97
CA VAL A 23 1.09 -7.89 2.03
C VAL A 23 1.59 -8.57 3.30
N SER A 24 0.96 -9.69 3.67
CA SER A 24 1.30 -10.43 4.87
C SER A 24 2.72 -11.01 4.80
N ILE A 25 3.15 -11.55 3.66
CA ILE A 25 4.54 -12.02 3.46
C ILE A 25 5.52 -10.88 3.72
N SER A 26 5.25 -9.69 3.18
CA SER A 26 6.13 -8.54 3.28
C SER A 26 6.25 -8.04 4.73
N ILE A 27 5.12 -7.89 5.43
CA ILE A 27 5.09 -7.42 6.82
C ILE A 27 5.71 -8.46 7.76
N ILE A 28 5.36 -9.75 7.62
CA ILE A 28 5.93 -10.83 8.43
C ILE A 28 7.43 -10.96 8.16
N GLY A 29 7.83 -10.96 6.89
CA GLY A 29 9.24 -11.06 6.48
C GLY A 29 10.06 -9.92 7.09
N PHE A 30 9.58 -8.69 7.00
CA PHE A 30 10.24 -7.55 7.63
C PHE A 30 10.29 -7.66 9.16
N ALA A 31 9.19 -8.06 9.79
CA ALA A 31 9.11 -8.22 11.25
C ALA A 31 10.13 -9.26 11.76
N VAL A 32 10.26 -10.39 11.04
CA VAL A 32 11.23 -11.44 11.33
C VAL A 32 12.67 -10.97 11.10
N ILE A 33 12.95 -10.32 9.96
CA ILE A 33 14.28 -9.77 9.63
C ILE A 33 14.70 -8.75 10.70
N SER A 34 13.80 -7.83 11.06
CA SER A 34 14.02 -6.81 12.09
C SER A 34 14.32 -7.44 13.47
N PHE A 35 13.59 -8.50 13.83
CA PHE A 35 13.84 -9.23 15.08
C PHE A 35 15.24 -9.87 15.11
N PHE A 36 15.60 -10.65 14.08
CA PHE A 36 16.90 -11.31 14.02
C PHE A 36 18.06 -10.32 13.97
N ALA A 37 17.89 -9.21 13.24
CA ALA A 37 18.92 -8.19 13.14
C ALA A 37 19.10 -7.42 14.45
N LYS A 38 18.02 -7.18 15.22
CA LYS A 38 18.11 -6.65 16.60
C LYS A 38 18.88 -7.62 17.52
N GLN A 39 18.57 -8.91 17.44
CA GLN A 39 19.18 -9.93 18.30
C GLN A 39 20.67 -10.13 18.00
N ARG A 40 21.10 -9.99 16.74
CA ARG A 40 22.49 -10.19 16.33
C ARG A 40 23.40 -8.99 16.62
N ASN A 41 22.92 -7.76 16.37
CA ASN A 41 23.80 -6.59 16.30
C ASN A 41 23.48 -5.44 17.28
N GLY A 42 22.52 -5.59 18.20
CA GLY A 42 22.29 -4.73 19.39
C GLY A 42 22.02 -3.22 19.17
N SER A 43 22.32 -2.65 18.01
CA SER A 43 22.49 -1.20 17.78
C SER A 43 22.25 -0.76 16.32
N ILE A 44 22.51 -1.61 15.32
CA ILE A 44 22.55 -1.24 13.88
C ILE A 44 21.19 -0.90 13.24
N LEU A 45 20.07 -1.02 13.97
CA LEU A 45 18.71 -0.76 13.45
C LEU A 45 17.96 0.39 14.11
N ASN A 46 18.69 1.27 14.83
CA ASN A 46 18.08 2.49 15.36
C ASN A 46 17.88 3.56 14.27
N GLN A 47 18.48 3.41 13.09
CA GLN A 47 18.27 4.30 11.94
C GLN A 47 18.64 3.58 10.63
N LEU A 48 17.89 3.85 9.55
CA LEU A 48 18.21 3.39 8.19
C LEU A 48 19.45 4.13 7.65
N GLY A 49 20.62 3.86 8.22
CA GLY A 49 21.86 4.54 7.84
C GLY A 49 21.83 6.06 8.12
N PRO A 50 22.75 6.84 7.53
CA PRO A 50 22.77 8.30 7.67
C PRO A 50 21.52 8.93 7.02
N LYS A 51 20.99 9.99 7.65
CA LYS A 51 19.75 10.68 7.22
C LYS A 51 19.75 11.08 5.74
N ASN A 52 20.90 11.43 5.20
CA ASN A 52 21.03 11.84 3.80
C ASN A 52 20.81 10.68 2.82
N LEU A 53 20.86 9.41 3.24
CA LEU A 53 20.57 8.28 2.37
C LEU A 53 19.10 7.85 2.42
N HIS A 54 18.29 8.42 3.31
CA HIS A 54 16.89 8.03 3.46
C HIS A 54 16.06 8.17 2.17
N PRO A 55 16.14 9.27 1.38
CA PRO A 55 15.46 9.37 0.08
C PRO A 55 15.88 8.29 -0.91
N ILE A 56 17.17 7.94 -0.94
CA ILE A 56 17.71 6.90 -1.83
C ILE A 56 17.15 5.53 -1.43
N PHE A 57 17.26 5.15 -0.16
CA PHE A 57 16.70 3.89 0.31
C PHE A 57 15.18 3.84 0.11
N GLY A 58 14.50 4.96 0.34
CA GLY A 58 13.07 5.12 0.07
C GLY A 58 12.74 4.78 -1.38
N ALA A 59 13.36 5.47 -2.34
CA ALA A 59 13.11 5.26 -3.76
C ALA A 59 13.39 3.81 -4.20
N PHE A 60 14.55 3.25 -3.83
CA PHE A 60 14.88 1.87 -4.21
C PHE A 60 13.94 0.84 -3.59
N LEU A 61 13.50 1.04 -2.35
CA LEU A 61 12.51 0.16 -1.72
C LEU A 61 11.13 0.37 -2.35
N GLY A 62 10.76 1.60 -2.71
CA GLY A 62 9.50 1.91 -3.39
C GLY A 62 9.40 1.29 -4.78
N ALA A 63 10.52 1.22 -5.50
CA ALA A 63 10.61 0.58 -6.81
C ALA A 63 10.41 -0.94 -6.79
N ILE A 64 10.40 -1.57 -5.61
CA ILE A 64 10.06 -2.99 -5.49
C ILE A 64 8.58 -3.15 -5.83
N PRO A 65 8.21 -4.04 -6.78
CA PRO A 65 6.83 -4.31 -7.14
C PRO A 65 5.93 -4.59 -5.93
N GLY A 66 4.71 -4.04 -5.95
CA GLY A 66 3.72 -4.18 -4.87
C GLY A 66 3.88 -3.19 -3.71
N CYS A 67 2.94 -3.20 -2.78
CA CYS A 67 2.93 -2.26 -1.65
C CYS A 67 3.79 -2.66 -0.44
N GLY A 68 4.32 -3.89 -0.39
CA GLY A 68 4.98 -4.45 0.80
C GLY A 68 6.12 -3.58 1.34
N ALA A 69 7.00 -3.09 0.46
CA ALA A 69 8.12 -2.24 0.83
C ALA A 69 7.66 -0.84 1.29
N THR A 70 6.64 -0.26 0.66
CA THR A 70 6.07 1.05 1.03
C THR A 70 5.41 1.01 2.41
N ILE A 71 4.75 -0.10 2.77
CA ILE A 71 4.17 -0.32 4.10
C ILE A 71 5.28 -0.35 5.16
N VAL A 72 6.37 -1.07 4.90
CA VAL A 72 7.53 -1.12 5.79
C VAL A 72 8.11 0.27 6.00
N ILE A 73 8.26 1.06 4.94
CA ILE A 73 8.76 2.44 5.02
C ILE A 73 7.80 3.34 5.83
N ALA A 74 6.50 3.20 5.65
CA ALA A 74 5.50 3.90 6.45
C ALA A 74 5.60 3.57 7.95
N SER A 75 5.78 2.28 8.29
CA SER A 75 5.98 1.85 9.68
C SER A 75 7.30 2.36 10.28
N LEU A 76 8.37 2.42 9.48
CA LEU A 76 9.65 3.01 9.90
C LEU A 76 9.55 4.52 10.08
N TYR A 77 8.76 5.20 9.26
CA TYR A 77 8.50 6.64 9.40
C TYR A 77 7.74 6.94 10.69
N LYS A 78 6.69 6.15 10.98
CA LYS A 78 5.95 6.23 12.26
C LYS A 78 6.86 6.02 13.47
N SER A 79 7.85 5.14 13.33
CA SER A 79 8.86 4.87 14.37
C SER A 79 10.00 5.91 14.42
N ASN A 80 9.93 7.01 13.66
CA ASN A 80 10.98 8.03 13.52
C ASN A 80 12.34 7.47 13.03
N LYS A 81 12.36 6.36 12.30
CA LYS A 81 13.58 5.68 11.81
C LYS A 81 13.98 6.06 10.39
N ILE A 82 13.06 6.65 9.63
CA ILE A 82 13.30 7.23 8.29
C ILE A 82 12.77 8.67 8.25
N SER A 83 13.32 9.51 7.39
CA SER A 83 12.89 10.89 7.21
C SER A 83 11.61 10.98 6.37
N PHE A 84 11.00 12.17 6.36
CA PHE A 84 9.86 12.45 5.50
C PHE A 84 10.21 12.32 4.02
N GLY A 85 11.39 12.80 3.60
CA GLY A 85 11.89 12.63 2.25
C GLY A 85 12.10 11.16 1.86
N GLY A 86 12.52 10.31 2.79
CA GLY A 86 12.60 8.86 2.58
C GLY A 86 11.23 8.21 2.37
N LEU A 87 10.23 8.59 3.16
CA LEU A 87 8.85 8.14 2.98
C LEU A 87 8.30 8.59 1.62
N LEU A 88 8.43 9.88 1.31
CA LEU A 88 7.92 10.47 0.08
C LEU A 88 8.60 9.85 -1.15
N ALA A 89 9.92 9.62 -1.09
CA ALA A 89 10.65 8.96 -2.16
C ALA A 89 10.15 7.53 -2.43
N ALA A 90 9.82 6.77 -1.37
CA ALA A 90 9.25 5.44 -1.51
C ALA A 90 7.87 5.47 -2.17
N PHE A 91 7.01 6.42 -1.81
CA PHE A 91 5.69 6.54 -2.40
C PHE A 91 5.73 7.01 -3.86
N ILE A 92 6.57 8.00 -4.19
CA ILE A 92 6.74 8.47 -5.58
C ILE A 92 7.31 7.37 -6.48
N SER A 93 8.20 6.54 -5.95
CA SER A 93 8.89 5.52 -6.72
C SER A 93 8.09 4.22 -6.89
N THR A 94 6.95 4.08 -6.22
CA THR A 94 6.16 2.85 -6.29
C THR A 94 5.20 2.85 -7.47
N LEU A 95 5.04 1.70 -8.12
CA LEU A 95 3.91 1.45 -9.03
C LEU A 95 2.74 0.76 -8.32
N GLY A 96 2.90 0.44 -7.02
CA GLY A 96 1.98 -0.40 -6.28
C GLY A 96 1.76 -1.75 -6.98
N GLU A 97 0.53 -2.21 -6.96
CA GLU A 97 0.08 -3.45 -7.58
C GLU A 97 -0.02 -3.31 -9.10
N GLY A 98 -0.04 -2.09 -9.64
CA GLY A 98 0.01 -1.81 -11.06
C GLY A 98 1.27 -2.34 -11.75
N SER A 99 2.38 -2.52 -11.00
CA SER A 99 3.56 -3.21 -11.54
C SER A 99 3.25 -4.64 -11.98
N PHE A 100 2.38 -5.34 -11.25
CA PHE A 100 2.04 -6.73 -11.57
C PHE A 100 1.09 -6.84 -12.75
N VAL A 101 0.22 -5.85 -12.95
CA VAL A 101 -0.60 -5.77 -14.16
C VAL A 101 0.30 -5.67 -15.40
N LEU A 102 1.30 -4.77 -15.36
CA LEU A 102 2.25 -4.59 -16.46
C LEU A 102 3.19 -5.81 -16.65
N LEU A 103 3.58 -6.49 -15.56
CA LEU A 103 4.44 -7.68 -15.63
C LEU A 103 3.68 -8.96 -16.00
N GLY A 104 2.42 -9.08 -15.56
CA GLY A 104 1.55 -10.24 -15.74
C GLY A 104 0.85 -10.28 -17.09
N ALA A 105 0.72 -9.13 -17.78
CA ALA A 105 0.34 -9.04 -19.19
C ALA A 105 1.41 -9.61 -20.15
N SER A 106 2.27 -10.51 -19.66
CA SER A 106 3.33 -11.19 -20.41
C SER A 106 2.82 -12.26 -21.39
N GLU A 107 1.52 -12.52 -21.46
CA GLU A 107 0.90 -13.43 -22.43
C GLU A 107 0.22 -12.72 -23.61
N GLU A 108 0.21 -11.38 -23.64
CA GLU A 108 -0.41 -10.57 -24.70
C GLU A 108 0.56 -10.19 -25.83
N ALA A 109 0.03 -9.69 -26.94
CA ALA A 109 0.76 -9.48 -28.20
C ALA A 109 1.96 -8.50 -28.13
N ASP A 110 2.11 -7.71 -27.06
CA ASP A 110 3.22 -6.74 -26.88
C ASP A 110 3.88 -6.81 -25.48
N VAL A 111 4.34 -8.00 -25.09
CA VAL A 111 5.14 -8.24 -23.87
C VAL A 111 6.32 -7.26 -23.76
N ALA A 112 6.95 -6.93 -24.89
CA ALA A 112 8.10 -6.04 -24.95
C ALA A 112 7.71 -4.59 -24.63
N GLY A 113 6.58 -4.11 -25.14
CA GLY A 113 6.03 -2.79 -24.82
C GLY A 113 5.69 -2.63 -23.35
N ASN A 114 4.99 -3.61 -22.76
CA ASN A 114 4.60 -3.60 -21.34
C ASN A 114 5.81 -3.59 -20.42
N LEU A 115 6.80 -4.44 -20.71
CA LEU A 115 8.03 -4.50 -19.92
C LEU A 115 8.87 -3.21 -20.06
N LYS A 116 8.94 -2.65 -21.27
CA LYS A 116 9.58 -1.36 -21.53
C LYS A 116 8.90 -0.24 -20.75
N ALA A 117 7.56 -0.19 -20.74
CA ALA A 117 6.80 0.77 -19.96
C ALA A 117 7.11 0.64 -18.47
N TYR A 118 7.04 -0.58 -17.92
CA TYR A 118 7.40 -0.86 -16.52
C TYR A 118 8.78 -0.31 -16.15
N PHE A 119 9.81 -0.59 -16.98
CA PHE A 119 11.17 -0.09 -16.73
C PHE A 119 11.27 1.43 -16.78
N ILE A 120 10.65 2.07 -17.77
CA ILE A 120 10.67 3.54 -17.92
C ILE A 120 9.99 4.19 -16.71
N ILE A 121 8.79 3.73 -16.34
CA ILE A 121 8.02 4.31 -15.23
C ILE A 121 8.78 4.14 -13.92
N THR A 122 9.35 2.96 -13.67
CA THR A 122 10.17 2.70 -12.49
C THR A 122 11.37 3.65 -12.44
N LEU A 123 12.02 3.89 -13.58
CA LEU A 123 13.15 4.82 -13.66
C LEU A 123 12.72 6.26 -13.36
N PHE A 124 11.62 6.73 -13.94
CA PHE A 124 11.05 8.05 -13.65
C PHE A 124 10.66 8.17 -12.17
N GLY A 125 10.04 7.13 -11.60
CA GLY A 125 9.68 7.06 -10.18
C GLY A 125 10.89 7.14 -9.26
N ILE A 126 11.97 6.39 -9.54
CA ILE A 126 13.20 6.43 -8.73
C ILE A 126 13.83 7.82 -8.81
N ILE A 127 13.98 8.38 -10.02
CA ILE A 127 14.62 9.68 -10.23
C ILE A 127 13.80 10.79 -9.53
N ALA A 128 12.48 10.82 -9.77
CA ALA A 128 11.59 11.78 -9.12
C ALA A 128 11.60 11.60 -7.61
N GLY A 129 11.50 10.36 -7.11
CA GLY A 129 11.49 10.05 -5.69
C GLY A 129 12.75 10.54 -4.98
N ILE A 130 13.92 10.31 -5.57
CA ILE A 130 15.20 10.80 -5.02
C ILE A 130 15.23 12.33 -5.02
N ILE A 131 14.93 12.96 -6.16
CA ILE A 131 14.98 14.43 -6.30
C ILE A 131 14.04 15.11 -5.31
N PHE A 132 12.76 14.75 -5.34
CA PHE A 132 11.76 15.36 -4.47
C PHE A 132 11.97 14.95 -3.00
N GLY A 133 12.38 13.71 -2.72
CA GLY A 133 12.72 13.29 -1.37
C GLY A 133 13.84 14.13 -0.75
N TYR A 134 14.91 14.41 -1.49
CA TYR A 134 15.96 15.34 -1.04
C TYR A 134 15.46 16.77 -0.87
N ILE A 135 14.67 17.28 -1.82
CA ILE A 135 14.12 18.63 -1.74
C ILE A 135 13.33 18.81 -0.44
N PHE A 136 12.43 17.87 -0.10
CA PHE A 136 11.62 17.95 1.10
C PHE A 136 12.41 17.75 2.41
N ASP A 137 13.44 16.91 2.40
CA ASP A 137 14.34 16.77 3.55
C ASP A 137 15.19 18.03 3.78
N ILE A 138 15.65 18.71 2.72
CA ILE A 138 16.43 19.96 2.79
C ILE A 138 15.57 21.14 3.24
N ILE A 139 14.32 21.24 2.75
CA ILE A 139 13.35 22.23 3.21
C ILE A 139 13.10 22.09 4.73
N GLY A 140 13.54 20.97 5.33
CA GLY A 140 13.40 20.72 6.75
C GLY A 140 11.94 20.50 7.10
N PHE A 141 11.15 20.00 6.14
CA PHE A 141 9.73 19.78 6.31
C PHE A 141 9.52 18.60 7.26
N LYS A 142 9.60 18.89 8.55
CA LYS A 142 9.05 18.04 9.58
C LYS A 142 7.56 18.37 9.60
N ILE A 143 6.73 17.48 9.03
CA ILE A 143 5.35 17.40 9.48
C ILE A 143 5.43 17.39 11.00
N ASN A 144 4.80 18.37 11.65
CA ASN A 144 4.97 18.58 13.08
C ASN A 144 4.44 17.35 13.82
N THR A 145 5.31 16.38 14.04
CA THR A 145 5.07 15.21 14.86
C THR A 145 4.95 15.60 16.33
N GLN A 146 5.04 16.89 16.70
CA GLN A 146 4.68 17.36 18.05
C GLN A 146 3.17 17.30 18.35
N ILE A 147 2.32 16.96 17.37
CA ILE A 147 0.95 16.51 17.67
C ILE A 147 0.95 15.03 18.12
N LEU A 148 1.98 14.23 17.80
CA LEU A 148 2.13 12.84 18.29
C LEU A 148 2.62 12.76 19.75
N SER A 149 3.12 13.85 20.34
CA SER A 149 3.68 13.85 21.70
C SER A 149 2.94 14.73 22.71
N LYS A 150 1.82 15.36 22.32
CA LYS A 150 1.08 16.27 23.22
C LYS A 150 0.07 15.58 24.15
N ASP A 151 -0.29 14.34 23.88
CA ASP A 151 -1.22 13.58 24.74
C ASP A 151 -0.52 12.77 25.86
N GLU A 152 0.82 12.75 25.91
CA GLU A 152 1.57 12.03 26.96
C GLU A 152 1.63 12.76 28.32
N LYS A 153 1.10 13.99 28.46
CA LYS A 153 1.16 14.75 29.72
C LYS A 153 -0.19 15.21 30.25
N LYS A 154 -1.10 14.25 30.46
CA LYS A 154 -2.04 14.19 31.59
C LYS A 154 -2.97 13.00 31.36
N ILE A 155 -2.84 11.96 32.17
CA ILE A 155 -3.94 11.32 32.91
C ILE A 155 -3.27 10.35 33.89
N THR A 156 -3.15 10.82 35.13
CA THR A 156 -3.00 10.00 36.32
C THR A 156 -4.16 9.02 36.43
N ASN A 157 -3.83 7.75 36.63
CA ASN A 157 -4.61 6.69 37.29
C ASN A 157 -6.10 6.60 36.95
N ASN A 158 -6.46 5.63 36.11
CA ASN A 158 -7.63 4.77 36.33
C ASN A 158 -7.42 3.42 35.62
N PHE A 159 -7.17 2.37 36.41
CA PHE A 159 -7.21 0.98 35.96
C PHE A 159 -8.66 0.62 35.62
N SER A 160 -9.04 0.63 34.33
CA SER A 160 -10.34 0.12 33.89
C SER A 160 -10.21 -1.29 33.31
N GLN A 161 -10.78 -2.24 34.04
CA GLN A 161 -11.22 -3.61 33.70
C GLN A 161 -10.93 -4.10 32.27
N LYS A 162 -9.86 -4.91 32.12
CA LYS A 162 -9.61 -5.76 30.94
C LYS A 162 -10.71 -6.81 30.81
N SER A 163 -11.37 -6.92 29.66
CA SER A 163 -12.29 -8.04 29.40
C SER A 163 -11.47 -9.28 28.97
N CYS A 164 -11.54 -10.35 29.76
CA CYS A 164 -10.84 -11.63 29.54
C CYS A 164 -11.04 -12.22 28.13
N PHE A 165 -12.18 -11.91 27.50
CA PHE A 165 -12.53 -12.37 26.16
C PHE A 165 -11.72 -11.70 25.04
N SER A 166 -11.42 -10.41 25.16
CA SER A 166 -10.67 -9.65 24.15
C SER A 166 -9.23 -10.13 24.02
N GLU A 167 -8.58 -10.40 25.15
CA GLU A 167 -7.20 -10.91 25.21
C GLU A 167 -7.11 -12.35 24.68
N PHE A 168 -8.11 -13.19 24.95
CA PHE A 168 -8.19 -14.55 24.40
C PHE A 168 -8.42 -14.54 22.87
N PHE A 169 -9.36 -13.75 22.37
CA PHE A 169 -9.66 -13.68 20.94
C PHE A 169 -8.47 -13.14 20.14
N THR A 170 -7.83 -12.06 20.61
CA THR A 170 -6.71 -11.41 19.92
C THR A 170 -5.40 -12.20 20.01
N GLN A 171 -5.06 -12.78 21.18
CA GLN A 171 -3.78 -13.51 21.36
C GLN A 171 -3.82 -14.98 20.93
N LYS A 172 -4.98 -15.66 20.97
CA LYS A 172 -5.06 -17.11 20.70
C LYS A 172 -5.71 -17.47 19.37
N ILE A 173 -6.80 -16.80 18.98
CA ILE A 173 -7.60 -17.16 17.81
C ILE A 173 -7.21 -16.31 16.59
N GLY A 174 -7.35 -14.99 16.69
CA GLY A 174 -7.15 -14.08 15.56
C GLY A 174 -5.73 -14.10 15.01
N PHE A 175 -4.73 -14.00 15.88
CA PHE A 175 -3.31 -14.06 15.50
C PHE A 175 -2.94 -15.34 14.73
N LYS A 176 -3.36 -16.51 15.25
CA LYS A 176 -3.04 -17.80 14.60
C LYS A 176 -3.77 -17.96 13.28
N SER A 177 -5.04 -17.53 13.22
CA SER A 177 -5.83 -17.58 12.00
C SER A 177 -5.20 -16.72 10.90
N ILE A 178 -4.80 -15.49 11.23
CA ILE A 178 -4.18 -14.56 10.27
C ILE A 178 -2.88 -15.14 9.72
N LEU A 179 -2.02 -15.67 10.59
CA LEU A 179 -0.76 -16.28 10.15
C LEU A 179 -0.96 -17.51 9.26
N LEU A 180 -1.90 -18.38 9.60
CA LEU A 180 -2.17 -19.61 8.85
C LEU A 180 -2.76 -19.30 7.47
N MET A 181 -3.74 -18.39 7.41
CA MET A 181 -4.34 -17.92 6.16
C MET A 181 -3.32 -17.18 5.29
N SER A 182 -2.50 -16.31 5.89
CA SER A 182 -1.40 -15.65 5.18
C SER A 182 -0.43 -16.65 4.57
N LEU A 183 -0.01 -17.67 5.33
CA LEU A 183 0.93 -18.67 4.84
C LEU A 183 0.32 -19.52 3.71
N PHE A 184 -0.97 -19.82 3.79
CA PHE A 184 -1.68 -20.58 2.77
C PHE A 184 -1.88 -19.78 1.48
N LEU A 185 -2.27 -18.50 1.58
CA LEU A 185 -2.51 -17.63 0.44
C LEU A 185 -1.21 -17.16 -0.22
N ALA A 186 -0.09 -17.13 0.52
CA ALA A 186 1.17 -16.59 0.04
C ALA A 186 1.63 -17.12 -1.34
N PRO A 187 1.69 -18.45 -1.59
CA PRO A 187 2.07 -18.98 -2.90
C PRO A 187 1.09 -18.61 -4.01
N GLY A 188 -0.22 -18.69 -3.72
CA GLY A 188 -1.28 -18.36 -4.66
C GLY A 188 -1.27 -16.89 -5.05
N SER A 189 -1.14 -15.99 -4.07
CA SER A 189 -0.98 -14.56 -4.29
C SER A 189 0.23 -14.29 -5.18
N VAL A 190 1.42 -14.86 -4.87
CA VAL A 190 2.63 -14.63 -5.67
C VAL A 190 2.49 -15.15 -7.11
N MET A 191 1.83 -16.28 -7.32
CA MET A 191 1.58 -16.81 -8.67
C MET A 191 0.57 -15.95 -9.44
N ALA A 192 -0.50 -15.50 -8.78
CA ALA A 192 -1.50 -14.62 -9.36
C ALA A 192 -0.90 -13.31 -9.88
N LEU A 193 0.18 -12.82 -9.25
CA LEU A 193 0.92 -11.64 -9.72
C LEU A 193 1.55 -11.80 -11.11
N TRP A 194 1.83 -13.03 -11.54
CA TRP A 194 2.35 -13.34 -12.88
C TRP A 194 1.27 -13.80 -13.86
N GLY A 195 -0.01 -13.57 -13.53
CA GLY A 195 -1.14 -14.07 -14.32
C GLY A 195 -1.32 -15.59 -14.23
N ALA A 196 -0.54 -16.28 -13.40
CA ALA A 196 -0.63 -17.72 -13.24
C ALA A 196 -1.65 -18.08 -12.13
N SER A 197 -2.60 -18.96 -12.46
CA SER A 197 -3.55 -19.48 -11.48
C SER A 197 -3.46 -21.01 -11.39
N ILE A 198 -3.63 -21.55 -10.18
CA ILE A 198 -3.72 -22.98 -9.98
C ILE A 198 -5.21 -23.36 -10.08
N LYS A 199 -5.65 -23.73 -11.28
CA LYS A 199 -7.06 -24.10 -11.58
C LYS A 199 -7.63 -25.14 -10.61
N SER A 200 -6.80 -26.01 -10.04
CA SER A 200 -7.24 -27.06 -9.11
C SER A 200 -7.67 -26.54 -7.73
N ILE A 201 -7.26 -25.34 -7.32
CA ILE A 201 -7.55 -24.76 -5.99
C ILE A 201 -8.21 -23.38 -6.06
N GLU A 202 -8.67 -22.97 -7.23
CA GLU A 202 -9.25 -21.63 -7.47
C GLU A 202 -10.43 -21.34 -6.55
N ASN A 203 -11.42 -22.22 -6.50
CA ASN A 203 -12.59 -22.06 -5.61
C ASN A 203 -12.18 -22.06 -4.13
N LEU A 204 -11.20 -22.87 -3.74
CA LEU A 204 -10.70 -22.85 -2.36
C LEU A 204 -9.99 -21.53 -2.03
N THR A 205 -9.20 -21.00 -2.97
CA THR A 205 -8.46 -19.74 -2.83
C THR A 205 -9.40 -18.55 -2.73
N PHE A 206 -10.47 -18.55 -3.52
CA PHE A 206 -11.54 -17.55 -3.45
C PHE A 206 -12.12 -17.46 -2.03
N TRP A 207 -12.62 -18.58 -1.49
CA TRP A 207 -13.24 -18.59 -0.17
C TRP A 207 -12.25 -18.29 0.97
N VAL A 208 -11.01 -18.79 0.88
CA VAL A 208 -9.99 -18.48 1.88
C VAL A 208 -9.64 -16.99 1.88
N SER A 209 -9.57 -16.35 0.71
CA SER A 209 -9.33 -14.91 0.58
C SER A 209 -10.46 -14.08 1.21
N VAL A 210 -11.72 -14.42 0.90
CA VAL A 210 -12.88 -13.76 1.51
C VAL A 210 -12.88 -13.93 3.04
N ILE A 211 -12.67 -15.15 3.54
CA ILE A 211 -12.63 -15.42 4.98
C ILE A 211 -11.47 -14.66 5.64
N PHE A 212 -10.32 -14.57 4.98
CA PHE A 212 -9.15 -13.86 5.48
C PHE A 212 -9.41 -12.36 5.63
N SER A 213 -10.00 -11.72 4.61
CA SER A 213 -10.44 -10.32 4.66
C SER A 213 -11.42 -10.06 5.80
N VAL A 214 -12.46 -10.89 5.92
CA VAL A 214 -13.46 -10.78 6.99
C VAL A 214 -12.81 -10.96 8.37
N THR A 215 -11.91 -11.93 8.52
CA THR A 215 -11.17 -12.18 9.76
C THR A 215 -10.31 -10.99 10.15
N CYS A 216 -9.59 -10.39 9.19
CA CYS A 216 -8.80 -9.18 9.40
C CYS A 216 -9.66 -8.00 9.84
N MET A 217 -10.82 -7.82 9.20
CA MET A 217 -11.75 -6.74 9.53
C MET A 217 -12.32 -6.89 10.94
N ILE A 218 -12.75 -8.10 11.31
CA ILE A 218 -13.20 -8.40 12.67
C ILE A 218 -12.06 -8.18 13.67
N TYR A 219 -10.85 -8.67 13.37
CA TYR A 219 -9.68 -8.51 14.24
C TYR A 219 -9.36 -7.03 14.48
N TYR A 220 -9.30 -6.23 13.42
CA TYR A 220 -9.04 -4.80 13.50
C TYR A 220 -10.13 -4.06 14.30
N LEU A 221 -11.41 -4.35 14.06
CA LEU A 221 -12.51 -3.76 14.81
C LEU A 221 -12.44 -4.13 16.29
N VAL A 222 -12.24 -5.40 16.62
CA VAL A 222 -12.09 -5.86 18.02
C VAL A 222 -10.90 -5.17 18.69
N ASN A 223 -9.76 -5.08 18.01
CA ASN A 223 -8.56 -4.42 18.53
C ASN A 223 -8.83 -2.92 18.78
N LYS A 224 -9.43 -2.23 17.80
CA LYS A 224 -9.76 -0.80 17.87
C LYS A 224 -10.79 -0.46 18.95
N PHE A 225 -11.81 -1.30 19.15
CA PHE A 225 -12.84 -1.07 20.15
C PHE A 225 -12.42 -1.49 21.57
N SER A 226 -11.63 -2.57 21.71
CA SER A 226 -11.14 -3.01 23.02
C SER A 226 -10.01 -2.15 23.56
N TYR A 227 -9.10 -1.69 22.70
CA TYR A 227 -7.95 -0.88 23.09
C TYR A 227 -8.19 0.60 22.73
N LYS A 228 -9.26 1.19 23.28
CA LYS A 228 -9.34 2.65 23.36
C LYS A 228 -8.30 3.10 24.40
N ASN A 229 -7.18 3.62 23.91
CA ASN A 229 -6.14 4.35 24.65
C ASN A 229 -5.13 3.56 25.49
N HIS A 230 -4.55 2.47 24.98
CA HIS A 230 -3.30 1.96 25.58
C HIS A 230 -2.41 1.25 24.55
N ASP A 231 -1.28 1.86 24.20
CA ASP A 231 -0.12 1.19 23.60
C ASP A 231 0.55 0.30 24.68
N CYS A 232 -0.08 -0.83 24.97
CA CYS A 232 0.41 -1.84 25.91
C CYS A 232 1.19 -2.96 25.21
N TYR A 233 2.00 -2.64 24.20
CA TYR A 233 2.97 -3.59 23.65
C TYR A 233 4.37 -3.11 23.98
N SER A 234 4.82 -3.55 25.16
CA SER A 234 6.20 -3.39 25.63
C SER A 234 7.20 -4.00 24.64
N GLU A 235 8.38 -3.39 24.62
CA GLU A 235 9.62 -3.80 23.95
C GLU A 235 9.63 -5.15 23.23
N TYR A 236 10.03 -5.11 21.96
CA TYR A 236 10.40 -6.25 21.10
C TYR A 236 11.44 -7.18 21.75
N ASN A 237 11.01 -8.00 22.71
CA ASN A 237 11.88 -8.91 23.45
C ASN A 237 11.69 -10.35 22.97
N ASN A 238 10.52 -10.68 22.38
CA ASN A 238 10.20 -12.04 21.92
C ASN A 238 9.68 -12.06 20.47
N LEU A 239 9.95 -13.15 19.74
CA LEU A 239 9.40 -13.39 18.39
C LEU A 239 7.86 -13.34 18.38
N LYS A 240 7.23 -13.89 19.43
CA LYS A 240 5.77 -13.93 19.54
C LYS A 240 5.16 -12.52 19.60
N SER A 241 5.75 -11.59 20.34
CA SER A 241 5.22 -10.21 20.41
C SER A 241 5.42 -9.48 19.09
N THR A 242 6.56 -9.71 18.42
CA THR A 242 6.87 -9.14 17.11
C THR A 242 5.85 -9.60 16.04
N LEU A 243 5.56 -10.91 15.99
CA LEU A 243 4.59 -11.46 15.05
C LEU A 243 3.15 -11.01 15.38
N LEU A 244 2.81 -10.84 16.65
CA LEU A 244 1.49 -10.36 17.05
C LEU A 244 1.28 -8.92 16.60
N HIS A 245 2.32 -8.07 16.68
CA HIS A 245 2.29 -6.73 16.12
C HIS A 245 2.11 -6.76 14.60
N ALA A 246 2.89 -7.60 13.90
CA ALA A 246 2.75 -7.80 12.45
C ALA A 246 1.33 -8.24 12.05
N ALA A 247 0.69 -9.14 12.81
CA ALA A 247 -0.69 -9.55 12.53
C ALA A 247 -1.71 -8.41 12.72
N SER A 248 -1.49 -7.53 13.69
CA SER A 248 -2.31 -6.33 13.87
C SER A 248 -2.13 -5.33 12.71
N ASP A 249 -0.89 -5.15 12.25
CA ASP A 249 -0.59 -4.30 11.10
C ASP A 249 -1.23 -4.86 9.82
N ILE A 250 -1.13 -6.17 9.60
CA ILE A 250 -1.84 -6.86 8.51
C ILE A 250 -3.34 -6.59 8.60
N ALA A 251 -3.97 -6.86 9.76
CA ALA A 251 -5.41 -6.68 9.91
C ALA A 251 -5.87 -5.24 9.64
N MET A 252 -5.08 -4.26 10.08
CA MET A 252 -5.32 -2.85 9.80
C MET A 252 -5.22 -2.56 8.29
N VAL A 253 -4.10 -2.94 7.65
CA VAL A 253 -3.87 -2.68 6.23
C VAL A 253 -4.96 -3.33 5.38
N VAL A 254 -5.26 -4.61 5.59
CA VAL A 254 -6.29 -5.35 4.84
C VAL A 254 -7.67 -4.70 4.97
N THR A 255 -8.02 -4.22 6.17
CA THR A 255 -9.29 -3.51 6.37
C THR A 255 -9.36 -2.24 5.53
N PHE A 256 -8.27 -1.45 5.50
CA PHE A 256 -8.23 -0.22 4.72
C PHE A 256 -8.13 -0.46 3.21
N VAL A 257 -7.41 -1.51 2.78
CA VAL A 257 -7.37 -1.95 1.39
C VAL A 257 -8.76 -2.30 0.90
N PHE A 258 -9.52 -3.10 1.66
CA PHE A 258 -10.91 -3.41 1.33
C PHE A 258 -11.76 -2.14 1.19
N VAL A 259 -11.67 -1.21 2.14
CA VAL A 259 -12.42 0.06 2.08
C VAL A 259 -12.02 0.89 0.86
N GLY A 260 -10.72 0.98 0.55
CA GLY A 260 -10.20 1.69 -0.61
C GLY A 260 -10.69 1.09 -1.92
N LEU A 261 -10.55 -0.22 -2.10
CA LEU A 261 -11.03 -0.96 -3.27
C LEU A 261 -12.53 -0.83 -3.45
N PHE A 262 -13.30 -1.04 -2.38
CA PHE A 262 -14.75 -0.93 -2.43
C PHE A 262 -15.19 0.46 -2.90
N ILE A 263 -14.58 1.53 -2.36
CA ILE A 263 -14.91 2.91 -2.76
C ILE A 263 -14.45 3.19 -4.20
N SER A 264 -13.22 2.78 -4.56
CA SER A 264 -12.67 3.00 -5.91
C SER A 264 -13.51 2.31 -6.97
N ASN A 265 -13.78 1.01 -6.79
CA ASN A 265 -14.57 0.23 -7.73
C ASN A 265 -16.02 0.72 -7.78
N PHE A 266 -16.60 1.13 -6.65
CA PHE A 266 -17.95 1.71 -6.63
C PHE A 266 -18.00 3.01 -7.45
N ILE A 267 -17.00 3.87 -7.33
CA ILE A 267 -16.92 5.10 -8.11
C ILE A 267 -16.74 4.78 -9.59
N ILE A 268 -15.81 3.89 -9.94
CA ILE A 268 -15.49 3.59 -11.34
C ILE A 268 -16.65 2.85 -12.02
N ASP A 269 -17.15 1.77 -11.42
CA ASP A 269 -18.10 0.86 -12.07
C ASP A 269 -19.54 1.40 -12.05
N ILE A 270 -19.92 2.11 -10.98
CA ILE A 270 -21.31 2.54 -10.78
C ILE A 270 -21.49 4.03 -11.03
N VAL A 271 -20.61 4.87 -10.48
CA VAL A 271 -20.78 6.33 -10.55
C VAL A 271 -20.33 6.89 -11.89
N VAL A 272 -19.18 6.44 -12.39
CA VAL A 272 -18.62 6.87 -13.69
C VAL A 272 -19.19 6.03 -14.83
N GLY A 273 -19.14 4.71 -14.69
CA GLY A 273 -19.56 3.77 -15.72
C GLY A 273 -18.53 3.59 -16.84
N ALA A 274 -18.55 2.43 -17.49
CA ALA A 274 -17.55 2.03 -18.49
C ALA A 274 -17.46 3.00 -19.69
N GLU A 275 -18.60 3.42 -20.25
CA GLU A 275 -18.61 4.32 -21.42
C GLU A 275 -17.95 5.67 -21.12
N THR A 276 -18.20 6.24 -19.95
CA THR A 276 -17.60 7.50 -19.52
C THR A 276 -16.10 7.33 -19.28
N PHE A 277 -15.70 6.23 -18.62
CA PHE A 277 -14.30 5.91 -18.37
C PHE A 277 -13.51 5.76 -19.68
N ASP A 278 -14.04 5.03 -20.65
CA ASP A 278 -13.43 4.87 -21.97
C ASP A 278 -13.29 6.22 -22.69
N SER A 279 -14.32 7.08 -22.62
CA SER A 279 -14.26 8.42 -23.20
C SER A 279 -13.17 9.30 -22.58
N TRP A 280 -12.93 9.16 -21.26
CA TRP A 280 -11.87 9.88 -20.55
C TRP A 280 -10.50 9.37 -20.93
N MET A 281 -10.34 8.05 -21.06
CA MET A 281 -9.08 7.42 -21.45
C MET A 281 -8.71 7.66 -22.93
N ALA A 282 -9.68 8.02 -23.78
CA ALA A 282 -9.46 8.41 -25.17
C ALA A 282 -9.29 9.94 -25.38
N SER A 283 -9.19 10.72 -24.30
CA SER A 283 -9.02 12.17 -24.38
C SER A 283 -7.61 12.58 -24.88
N SER A 284 -7.40 13.88 -25.12
CA SER A 284 -6.07 14.41 -25.53
C SER A 284 -4.99 14.05 -24.51
N SER A 285 -3.74 13.83 -24.95
CA SER A 285 -2.63 13.42 -24.07
C SER A 285 -2.44 14.33 -22.85
N TYR A 286 -2.63 15.65 -23.00
CA TYR A 286 -2.55 16.60 -21.89
C TYR A 286 -3.66 16.39 -20.85
N ALA A 287 -4.92 16.23 -21.30
CA ALA A 287 -6.04 15.96 -20.40
C ALA A 287 -5.90 14.59 -19.73
N LEU A 288 -5.41 13.59 -20.47
CA LEU A 288 -5.24 12.24 -19.99
C LEU A 288 -4.21 12.14 -18.85
N ILE A 289 -3.13 12.93 -18.88
CA ILE A 289 -2.17 13.03 -17.76
C ILE A 289 -2.89 13.47 -16.48
N LEU A 290 -3.74 14.50 -16.56
CA LEU A 290 -4.46 15.01 -15.40
C LEU A 290 -5.50 13.99 -14.88
N ILE A 291 -6.23 13.35 -15.78
CA ILE A 291 -7.22 12.34 -15.42
C ILE A 291 -6.52 11.12 -14.80
N ALA A 292 -5.45 10.63 -15.40
CA ALA A 292 -4.68 9.49 -14.91
C ALA A 292 -4.06 9.78 -13.54
N ALA A 293 -3.51 10.98 -13.32
CA ALA A 293 -3.01 11.40 -12.01
C ALA A 293 -4.13 11.48 -10.96
N LEU A 294 -5.34 11.94 -11.32
CA LEU A 294 -6.49 11.99 -10.41
C LEU A 294 -6.98 10.58 -10.04
N ILE A 295 -6.99 9.66 -11.01
CA ILE A 295 -7.33 8.26 -10.77
C ILE A 295 -6.24 7.61 -9.90
N GLY A 296 -4.96 7.84 -10.19
CA GLY A 296 -3.83 7.34 -9.39
C GLY A 296 -3.80 7.88 -7.95
N LEU A 297 -4.31 9.10 -7.72
CA LEU A 297 -4.47 9.69 -6.40
C LEU A 297 -5.48 8.95 -5.51
N THR A 298 -6.34 8.11 -6.09
CA THR A 298 -7.30 7.32 -5.30
C THR A 298 -6.55 6.43 -4.30
N PRO A 299 -6.99 6.39 -3.03
CA PRO A 299 -6.30 5.60 -2.02
C PRO A 299 -6.42 4.10 -2.32
N GLY A 300 -5.31 3.39 -2.16
CA GLY A 300 -5.17 1.98 -2.49
C GLY A 300 -4.63 1.77 -3.90
N CYS A 301 -4.79 0.55 -4.40
CA CYS A 301 -4.21 0.14 -5.68
C CYS A 301 -5.17 0.26 -6.88
N GLY A 302 -6.48 0.42 -6.62
CA GLY A 302 -7.55 0.35 -7.62
C GLY A 302 -7.34 1.30 -8.80
N GLY A 303 -7.15 2.59 -8.54
CA GLY A 303 -6.99 3.57 -9.62
C GLY A 303 -5.74 3.34 -10.48
N MET A 304 -4.59 3.04 -9.86
CA MET A 304 -3.37 2.74 -10.62
C MET A 304 -3.53 1.46 -11.46
N ILE A 305 -4.21 0.42 -10.94
CA ILE A 305 -4.56 -0.78 -11.70
C ILE A 305 -5.44 -0.41 -12.89
N SER A 306 -6.48 0.40 -12.72
CA SER A 306 -7.36 0.82 -13.81
C SER A 306 -6.61 1.55 -14.92
N VAL A 307 -5.67 2.43 -14.57
CA VAL A 307 -4.82 3.12 -15.57
C VAL A 307 -3.84 2.17 -16.24
N ALA A 308 -3.25 1.22 -15.50
CA ALA A 308 -2.36 0.21 -16.07
C ALA A 308 -3.10 -0.71 -17.06
N VAL A 309 -4.32 -1.14 -16.74
CA VAL A 309 -5.18 -1.90 -17.66
C VAL A 309 -5.56 -1.06 -18.88
N ALA A 310 -5.93 0.22 -18.68
CA ALA A 310 -6.22 1.12 -19.78
C ALA A 310 -5.02 1.29 -20.73
N PHE A 311 -3.80 1.37 -20.20
CA PHE A 311 -2.57 1.42 -21.00
C PHE A 311 -2.38 0.19 -21.90
N ILE A 312 -2.73 -0.99 -21.40
CA ILE A 312 -2.60 -2.26 -22.12
C ILE A 312 -3.67 -2.39 -23.21
N VAL A 313 -4.91 -2.04 -22.88
CA VAL A 313 -6.08 -2.28 -23.75
C VAL A 313 -6.26 -1.18 -24.80
N ILE A 314 -5.92 0.07 -24.47
CA ILE A 314 -6.17 1.21 -25.35
C ILE A 314 -4.95 1.47 -26.25
N PRO A 315 -5.12 1.43 -27.59
CA PRO A 315 -4.02 1.66 -28.50
C PRO A 315 -3.49 3.09 -28.38
N ASN A 316 -2.17 3.25 -28.40
CA ASN A 316 -1.47 4.54 -28.30
C ASN A 316 -1.74 5.31 -26.99
N PHE A 317 -1.98 4.60 -25.89
CA PHE A 317 -2.04 5.23 -24.57
C PHE A 317 -0.69 5.90 -24.24
N PRO A 318 -0.66 7.20 -23.91
CA PRO A 318 0.59 7.94 -23.69
C PRO A 318 1.28 7.47 -22.40
N LEU A 319 2.57 7.13 -22.49
CA LEU A 319 3.33 6.65 -21.34
C LEU A 319 3.44 7.72 -20.25
N SER A 320 3.43 9.00 -20.64
CA SER A 320 3.36 10.14 -19.72
C SER A 320 2.17 10.10 -18.75
N ALA A 321 1.00 9.64 -19.20
CA ALA A 321 -0.18 9.51 -18.33
C ALA A 321 -0.02 8.36 -17.34
N LEU A 322 0.60 7.26 -17.78
CA LEU A 322 0.90 6.13 -16.90
C LEU A 322 1.96 6.49 -15.85
N ILE A 323 2.99 7.27 -16.22
CA ILE A 323 3.98 7.85 -15.29
C ILE A 323 3.30 8.77 -14.26
N ALA A 324 2.35 9.60 -14.71
CA ALA A 324 1.62 10.48 -13.81
C ALA A 324 0.76 9.69 -12.80
N ALA A 325 0.03 8.68 -13.27
CA ALA A 325 -0.73 7.80 -12.38
C ALA A 325 0.15 7.07 -11.37
N SER A 326 1.31 6.55 -11.81
CA SER A 326 2.21 5.81 -10.92
C SER A 326 2.81 6.69 -9.83
N ILE A 327 3.18 7.93 -10.15
CA ILE A 327 3.73 8.85 -9.15
C ILE A 327 2.63 9.38 -8.21
N ALA A 328 1.40 9.52 -8.72
CA ALA A 328 0.26 9.95 -7.92
C ALA A 328 -0.18 8.88 -6.92
N THR A 329 0.03 7.60 -7.23
CA THR A 329 -0.27 6.53 -6.27
C THR A 329 0.73 6.53 -5.13
N SER A 330 0.22 6.37 -3.91
CA SER A 330 1.05 6.16 -2.71
C SER A 330 1.11 4.69 -2.30
N GLY A 331 0.52 3.79 -3.09
CA GLY A 331 0.27 2.40 -2.75
C GLY A 331 -0.52 2.23 -1.44
N ASP A 332 -0.55 1.01 -0.93
CA ASP A 332 -1.20 0.71 0.36
C ASP A 332 -0.40 1.22 1.58
N GLY A 333 0.85 1.65 1.37
CA GLY A 333 1.68 2.26 2.41
C GLY A 333 1.10 3.56 2.99
N ILE A 334 0.15 4.20 2.29
CA ILE A 334 -0.55 5.38 2.78
C ILE A 334 -1.55 5.06 3.91
N PHE A 335 -2.06 3.82 3.98
CA PHE A 335 -3.09 3.46 4.97
C PHE A 335 -2.58 3.45 6.42
N PRO A 336 -1.41 2.87 6.74
CA PRO A 336 -0.79 3.04 8.06
C PRO A 336 -0.65 4.52 8.46
N LEU A 337 -0.30 5.39 7.51
CA LEU A 337 -0.15 6.83 7.75
C LEU A 337 -1.50 7.52 7.99
N LEU A 338 -2.55 7.18 7.23
CA LEU A 338 -3.91 7.68 7.46
C LEU A 338 -4.51 7.20 8.79
N GLY A 339 -4.20 5.95 9.17
CA GLY A 339 -4.65 5.36 10.42
C GLY A 339 -4.10 6.10 11.64
N ASP A 340 -2.86 6.60 11.54
CA ASP A 340 -2.19 7.36 12.59
C ASP A 340 -2.51 8.86 12.53
N ASN A 341 -2.22 9.50 11.41
CA ASN A 341 -2.45 10.93 11.19
C ASN A 341 -3.03 11.20 9.79
N LYS A 342 -4.36 11.28 9.74
CA LYS A 342 -5.12 11.58 8.53
C LYS A 342 -4.63 12.83 7.78
N LYS A 343 -4.21 13.88 8.49
CA LYS A 343 -3.73 15.12 7.85
C LYS A 343 -2.39 14.90 7.16
N ALA A 344 -1.49 14.16 7.80
CA ALA A 344 -0.20 13.80 7.19
C ALA A 344 -0.40 12.94 5.95
N GLY A 345 -1.29 11.95 6.01
CA GLY A 345 -1.68 11.12 4.87
C GLY A 345 -2.18 11.93 3.68
N LEU A 346 -3.23 12.73 3.87
CA LEU A 346 -3.80 13.57 2.81
C LEU A 346 -2.77 14.56 2.23
N PHE A 347 -1.91 15.11 3.07
CA PHE A 347 -0.87 16.03 2.63
C PHE A 347 0.16 15.36 1.72
N VAL A 348 0.62 14.15 2.09
CA VAL A 348 1.55 13.37 1.27
C VAL A 348 0.93 13.03 -0.08
N SER A 349 -0.33 12.58 -0.10
CA SER A 349 -1.04 12.29 -1.36
C SER A 349 -1.20 13.53 -2.24
N LEU A 350 -1.49 14.70 -1.66
CA LEU A 350 -1.65 15.95 -2.42
C LEU A 350 -0.31 16.42 -3.01
N ILE A 351 0.79 16.33 -2.24
CA ILE A 351 2.13 16.59 -2.77
C ILE A 351 2.48 15.61 -3.89
N GLY A 352 2.22 14.31 -3.68
CA GLY A 352 2.43 13.27 -4.68
C GLY A 352 1.69 13.59 -5.98
N PHE A 353 0.43 14.02 -5.90
CA PHE A 353 -0.35 14.46 -7.05
C PHE A 353 0.27 15.66 -7.79
N VAL A 354 0.74 16.67 -7.06
CA VAL A 354 1.40 17.84 -7.68
C VAL A 354 2.68 17.41 -8.40
N ILE A 355 3.48 16.55 -7.75
CA ILE A 355 4.71 16.00 -8.34
C ILE A 355 4.39 15.15 -9.58
N ALA A 356 3.34 14.33 -9.52
CA ALA A 356 2.87 13.51 -10.63
C ALA A 356 2.53 14.35 -11.87
N LEU A 357 1.82 15.47 -11.69
CA LEU A 357 1.52 16.36 -12.81
C LEU A 357 2.80 16.98 -13.38
N ILE A 358 3.72 17.45 -12.54
CA ILE A 358 4.99 18.03 -12.98
C ILE A 358 5.78 17.00 -13.80
N VAL A 359 5.96 15.80 -13.27
CA VAL A 359 6.75 14.75 -13.92
C VAL A 359 6.06 14.21 -15.17
N GLY A 360 4.73 14.03 -15.14
CA GLY A 360 3.95 13.56 -16.28
C GLY A 360 3.93 14.54 -17.46
N TYR A 361 3.74 15.84 -17.21
CA TYR A 361 3.85 16.83 -18.30
C TYR A 361 5.28 16.98 -18.81
N LEU A 362 6.28 16.85 -17.93
CA LEU A 362 7.68 16.87 -18.33
C LEU A 362 8.05 15.65 -19.18
N SER A 363 7.54 14.46 -18.84
CA SER A 363 7.79 13.26 -19.65
C SER A 363 7.10 13.35 -21.01
N LEU A 364 5.89 13.92 -21.08
CA LEU A 364 5.22 14.18 -22.37
C LEU A 364 6.06 15.11 -23.26
N PHE A 365 6.63 16.17 -22.68
CA PHE A 365 7.51 17.09 -23.41
C PHE A 365 8.79 16.42 -23.91
N LEU A 366 9.30 15.43 -23.16
CA LEU A 366 10.44 14.59 -23.57
C LEU A 366 10.08 13.54 -24.64
N GLY A 367 8.81 13.44 -25.04
CA GLY A 367 8.33 12.53 -26.09
C GLY A 367 7.99 11.12 -25.59
N PHE A 368 7.72 10.95 -24.29
CA PHE A 368 7.23 9.70 -23.71
C PHE A 368 5.69 9.65 -23.68
#